data_AF-U5HGJ3-F1
#
_entry.id   AF-U5HGJ3-F1
#
_cell.length_a   1.000
_cell.length_b   1.000
_cell.length_c   1.000
_cell.angle_alpha   90.00
_cell.angle_beta   90.00
_cell.angle_gamma   90.00
#
_symmetry.space_group_name_H-M   'P 1'
#
loop_
_entity.id
_entity.type
_entity.pdbx_description
1 polymer ?
#
loop_
_entity_poly.entity_id
_entity_poly.type
_entity_poly.pdbx_seq_one_letter_code
_entity_poly.pdbx_strand_id
1 'polypeptide(L)'
;MSSGTRDGPPHTDNVARRVKLELPTLNAGFKSRDVTRWLAGCKDAIESAEWNYGGKIAAVHLIREAGCKMEGKGADWYIDCRDKVKALKSWPEFAQEVKAQFINEKTGLGAKHAFYNAHRTGTLSDFVATLIAARGQAGSIGGTQVISDELFKDHLLHRCDELLYLRATASPSFDVAKFTMNQLVAYLQSLWEAITLERATTGVRRMGLRNDQVHQEQNNSTAHQTSG
;
A
#
# COMPACT_ATOMS: atom_id res chain seq x y z
N MET A 1 16.46 -23.44 -77.70
CA MET A 1 17.61 -22.51 -77.66
C MET A 1 17.03 -21.14 -77.37
N SER A 2 17.30 -20.37 -76.33
CA SER A 2 18.27 -20.37 -75.21
C SER A 2 17.56 -19.62 -74.06
N SER A 3 17.36 -20.24 -72.89
CA SER A 3 18.08 -19.97 -71.63
C SER A 3 18.29 -18.49 -71.28
N GLY A 4 17.62 -18.05 -70.20
CA GLY A 4 17.83 -16.73 -69.60
C GLY A 4 17.04 -16.51 -68.31
N THR A 5 16.92 -17.52 -67.44
CA THR A 5 16.36 -17.35 -66.09
C THR A 5 17.41 -16.66 -65.23
N ARG A 6 17.21 -15.37 -64.96
CA ARG A 6 18.05 -14.61 -64.03
C ARG A 6 17.48 -14.82 -62.63
N ASP A 7 18.08 -15.75 -61.89
CA ASP A 7 17.89 -15.88 -60.45
C ASP A 7 18.25 -14.55 -59.77
N GLY A 8 17.24 -13.82 -59.33
CA GLY A 8 17.43 -12.79 -58.32
C GLY A 8 17.72 -13.48 -56.98
N PRO A 9 18.68 -12.98 -56.18
CA PRO A 9 18.94 -13.59 -54.88
C PRO A 9 17.67 -13.50 -54.03
N PRO A 10 17.35 -14.53 -53.22
CA PRO A 10 16.23 -14.44 -52.31
C PRO A 10 16.51 -13.26 -51.40
N HIS A 11 15.64 -12.26 -51.44
CA HIS A 11 15.58 -11.23 -50.41
C HIS A 11 15.29 -12.00 -49.11
N THR A 12 16.33 -12.35 -48.37
CA THR A 12 16.21 -12.75 -46.98
C THR A 12 15.72 -11.51 -46.28
N ASP A 13 14.40 -11.35 -46.22
CA ASP A 13 13.70 -10.56 -45.23
C ASP A 13 14.03 -11.17 -43.87
N ASN A 14 15.27 -10.95 -43.43
CA ASN A 14 15.65 -11.09 -42.05
C ASN A 14 15.09 -9.84 -41.35
N VAL A 15 13.74 -9.78 -41.32
CA VAL A 15 12.99 -8.97 -40.39
C VAL A 15 13.25 -9.63 -39.04
N ALA A 16 14.43 -9.38 -38.49
CA ALA A 16 14.61 -9.33 -37.06
C ALA A 16 13.50 -8.40 -36.59
N ARG A 17 12.39 -8.99 -36.12
CA ARG A 17 11.28 -8.25 -35.51
C ARG A 17 11.95 -7.37 -34.47
N ARG A 18 12.11 -6.08 -34.77
CA ARG A 18 12.62 -5.11 -33.81
C ARG A 18 11.64 -5.18 -32.66
N VAL A 19 12.04 -5.83 -31.56
CA VAL A 19 11.19 -5.97 -30.37
C VAL A 19 11.01 -4.59 -29.81
N LYS A 20 9.93 -3.92 -30.22
CA LYS A 20 9.61 -2.56 -29.84
C LYS A 20 9.72 -2.45 -28.32
N LEU A 21 10.53 -1.50 -27.84
CA LEU A 21 10.60 -1.18 -26.42
C LEU A 21 9.19 -0.77 -25.98
N GLU A 22 8.50 -1.65 -25.25
CA GLU A 22 7.18 -1.40 -24.68
C GLU A 22 7.36 -1.21 -23.18
N LEU A 23 7.41 0.05 -22.75
CA LEU A 23 7.43 0.38 -21.33
C LEU A 23 6.02 0.32 -20.74
N PRO A 24 5.86 -0.09 -19.47
CA PRO A 24 4.58 -0.09 -18.79
C PRO A 24 4.03 1.34 -18.65
N THR A 25 2.71 1.48 -18.61
CA THR A 25 2.06 2.79 -18.40
C THR A 25 1.97 3.14 -16.91
N LEU A 26 2.20 4.41 -16.57
CA LEU A 26 2.01 4.95 -15.23
C LEU A 26 0.62 5.59 -15.12
N ASN A 27 -0.39 4.78 -14.78
CA ASN A 27 -1.79 5.22 -14.62
C ASN A 27 -2.15 5.62 -13.18
N ALA A 28 -1.20 5.51 -12.24
CA ALA A 28 -1.47 5.59 -10.81
C ALA A 28 -1.42 7.02 -10.25
N GLY A 29 -1.97 7.21 -9.05
CA GLY A 29 -2.01 8.51 -8.33
C GLY A 29 -0.67 9.03 -7.83
N PHE A 30 0.44 8.73 -8.51
CA PHE A 30 1.80 9.20 -8.20
C PHE A 30 2.25 8.93 -6.76
N LYS A 31 1.79 7.81 -6.18
CA LYS A 31 2.19 7.34 -4.86
C LYS A 31 3.60 6.76 -4.92
N SER A 32 4.37 6.85 -3.83
CA SER A 32 5.75 6.33 -3.74
C SER A 32 5.88 4.89 -4.26
N ARG A 33 4.98 4.01 -3.79
CA ARG A 33 4.92 2.60 -4.21
C ARG A 33 4.71 2.43 -5.71
N ASP A 34 3.80 3.20 -6.29
CA ASP A 34 3.39 3.01 -7.68
C ASP A 34 4.45 3.54 -8.64
N VAL A 35 5.05 4.70 -8.32
CA VAL A 35 6.18 5.26 -9.06
C VAL A 35 7.39 4.32 -8.97
N THR A 36 7.68 3.78 -7.78
CA THR A 36 8.79 2.83 -7.60
C THR A 36 8.57 1.53 -8.39
N ARG A 37 7.36 0.97 -8.33
CA ARG A 37 6.99 -0.22 -9.10
C ARG A 37 7.09 0.02 -10.61
N TRP A 38 6.60 1.16 -11.06
CA TRP A 38 6.66 1.53 -12.48
C TRP A 38 8.10 1.67 -12.97
N LEU A 39 8.96 2.37 -12.24
CA LEU A 39 10.39 2.49 -12.58
C LEU A 39 11.11 1.13 -12.63
N ALA A 40 10.76 0.20 -11.73
CA ALA A 40 11.29 -1.16 -11.76
C ALA A 40 10.82 -1.91 -13.02
N GLY A 41 9.52 -1.87 -13.34
CA GLY A 41 8.99 -2.50 -14.54
C GLY A 41 9.56 -1.90 -15.85
N CYS A 42 9.82 -0.60 -15.88
CA CYS A 42 10.54 0.02 -16.99
C CYS A 42 11.97 -0.53 -17.11
N LYS A 43 12.68 -0.70 -15.99
CA LYS A 43 14.04 -1.25 -16.01
C LYS A 43 14.06 -2.68 -16.56
N ASP A 44 13.13 -3.54 -16.13
CA ASP A 44 13.01 -4.92 -16.63
C ASP A 44 12.73 -4.94 -18.14
N ALA A 45 11.86 -4.05 -18.62
CA ALA A 45 11.56 -3.90 -20.06
C ALA A 45 12.76 -3.39 -20.86
N ILE A 46 13.54 -2.46 -20.30
CA ILE A 46 14.78 -1.96 -20.91
C ILE A 46 15.81 -3.08 -21.02
N GLU A 47 16.05 -3.83 -19.95
CA GLU A 47 17.01 -4.94 -19.94
C GLU A 47 16.62 -6.02 -20.97
N SER A 48 15.33 -6.37 -21.04
CA SER A 48 14.81 -7.29 -22.07
C SER A 48 15.00 -6.75 -23.49
N ALA A 49 14.73 -5.47 -23.72
CA ALA A 49 14.92 -4.86 -25.03
C ALA A 49 16.40 -4.83 -25.42
N GLU A 50 17.29 -4.39 -24.54
CA GLU A 50 18.75 -4.36 -24.80
C GLU A 50 19.32 -5.74 -25.10
N TRP A 51 18.84 -6.78 -24.39
CA TRP A 51 19.18 -8.17 -24.68
C TRP A 51 18.77 -8.58 -26.09
N ASN A 52 17.54 -8.26 -26.49
CA ASN A 52 17.00 -8.60 -27.81
C ASN A 52 17.63 -7.78 -28.96
N TYR A 53 18.04 -6.54 -28.69
CA TYR A 53 18.69 -5.66 -29.67
C TYR A 53 20.20 -5.89 -29.79
N GLY A 54 20.82 -6.60 -28.83
CA GLY A 54 22.26 -6.83 -28.81
C GLY A 54 23.09 -5.57 -28.52
N GLY A 55 22.52 -4.60 -27.81
CA GLY A 55 23.18 -3.32 -27.55
C GLY A 55 22.41 -2.40 -26.61
N LYS A 56 23.12 -1.39 -26.08
CA LYS A 56 22.56 -0.37 -25.20
C LYS A 56 21.64 0.59 -25.96
N ILE A 57 20.47 0.88 -25.39
CA ILE A 57 19.56 1.88 -25.95
C ILE A 57 19.96 3.25 -25.40
N ALA A 58 20.03 4.26 -26.27
CA ALA A 58 20.41 5.60 -25.84
C ALA A 58 19.40 6.17 -24.82
N ALA A 59 19.90 6.82 -23.76
CA ALA A 59 19.09 7.35 -22.66
C ALA A 59 17.94 8.26 -23.15
N VAL A 60 18.20 9.09 -24.16
CA VAL A 60 17.17 9.97 -24.75
C VAL A 60 15.96 9.22 -25.30
N HIS A 61 16.15 8.00 -25.83
CA HIS A 61 15.05 7.17 -26.34
C HIS A 61 14.27 6.53 -25.20
N LEU A 62 14.97 6.04 -24.17
CA LEU A 62 14.35 5.47 -22.97
C LEU A 62 13.47 6.49 -22.26
N ILE A 63 14.03 7.69 -22.04
CA ILE A 63 13.33 8.81 -21.39
C ILE A 63 12.13 9.25 -22.21
N ARG A 64 12.29 9.34 -23.54
CA ARG A 64 11.19 9.71 -24.42
C ARG A 64 10.03 8.73 -24.32
N GLU A 65 10.33 7.43 -24.41
CA GLU A 65 9.31 6.40 -24.33
C GLU A 65 8.64 6.39 -22.96
N ALA A 66 9.42 6.50 -21.89
CA ALA A 66 8.91 6.51 -20.52
C ALA A 66 7.96 7.68 -20.27
N GLY A 67 8.33 8.89 -20.74
CA GLY A 67 7.47 10.06 -20.65
C GLY A 67 6.17 9.93 -21.45
N CYS A 68 6.21 9.30 -22.64
CA CYS A 68 4.99 9.01 -23.41
C CYS A 68 4.05 8.00 -22.74
N LYS A 69 4.57 7.20 -21.80
CA LYS A 69 3.80 6.21 -21.03
C LYS A 69 3.34 6.75 -19.67
N MET A 70 3.55 8.04 -19.38
CA MET A 70 2.95 8.69 -18.22
C MET A 70 1.55 9.20 -18.57
N GLU A 71 0.60 9.06 -17.64
CA GLU A 71 -0.76 9.60 -17.78
C GLU A 71 -1.06 10.67 -16.72
N GLY A 72 -2.10 11.49 -16.94
CA GLY A 72 -2.54 12.53 -16.01
C GLY A 72 -1.43 13.52 -15.64
N LYS A 73 -1.28 13.80 -14.33
CA LYS A 73 -0.27 14.75 -13.82
C LYS A 73 1.17 14.43 -14.23
N GLY A 74 1.46 13.17 -14.55
CA GLY A 74 2.78 12.74 -15.04
C GLY A 74 3.01 13.15 -16.47
N ALA A 75 1.98 13.02 -17.31
CA ALA A 75 2.00 13.53 -18.67
C ALA A 75 2.18 15.05 -18.69
N ASP A 76 1.41 15.76 -17.87
CA ASP A 76 1.48 17.22 -17.74
C ASP A 76 2.91 17.66 -17.34
N TRP A 77 3.46 17.08 -16.28
CA TRP A 77 4.83 17.35 -15.84
C TRP A 77 5.88 17.04 -16.91
N TYR A 78 5.74 15.89 -17.59
CA TYR A 78 6.69 15.49 -18.62
C TYR A 78 6.65 16.45 -19.82
N ILE A 79 5.48 16.96 -20.21
CA ILE A 79 5.33 17.97 -21.26
C ILE A 79 5.99 19.28 -20.82
N ASP A 80 5.73 19.74 -19.60
CA ASP A 80 6.24 21.00 -19.06
C ASP A 80 7.78 21.00 -18.90
N CYS A 81 8.36 19.85 -18.56
CA CYS A 81 9.79 19.71 -18.31
C CYS A 81 10.53 18.93 -19.41
N ARG A 82 9.88 18.66 -20.55
CA ARG A 82 10.34 17.71 -21.57
C ARG A 82 11.79 17.91 -21.99
N ASP A 83 12.16 19.15 -22.30
CA ASP A 83 13.50 19.46 -22.81
C ASP A 83 14.57 19.30 -21.74
N LYS A 84 14.25 19.64 -20.48
CA LYS A 84 15.14 19.43 -19.33
C LYS A 84 15.34 17.94 -19.08
N VAL A 85 14.25 17.17 -19.10
CA VAL A 85 14.27 15.74 -18.78
C VAL A 85 14.93 14.94 -19.91
N LYS A 86 14.76 15.33 -21.18
CA LYS A 86 15.46 14.72 -22.32
C LYS A 86 16.96 15.05 -22.39
N ALA A 87 17.41 16.11 -21.71
CA ALA A 87 18.82 16.47 -21.62
C ALA A 87 19.59 15.60 -20.61
N LEU A 88 18.89 14.81 -19.79
CA LEU A 88 19.51 13.85 -18.87
C LEU A 88 20.29 12.79 -19.64
N LYS A 89 21.48 12.45 -19.13
CA LYS A 89 22.46 11.61 -19.83
C LYS A 89 22.25 10.13 -19.55
N SER A 90 21.44 9.80 -18.54
CA SER A 90 21.29 8.42 -18.09
C SER A 90 19.88 8.13 -17.57
N TRP A 91 19.49 6.85 -17.63
CA TRP A 91 18.24 6.38 -17.03
C TRP A 91 18.17 6.58 -15.50
N PRO A 92 19.25 6.36 -14.72
CA PRO A 92 19.25 6.65 -13.29
C PRO A 92 18.94 8.11 -12.95
N GLU A 93 19.47 9.08 -13.70
CA GLU A 93 19.16 10.50 -13.52
C GLU A 93 17.66 10.78 -13.74
N PHE A 94 17.09 10.21 -14.81
CA PHE A 94 15.65 10.32 -15.06
C PHE A 94 14.81 9.71 -13.93
N ALA A 95 15.18 8.51 -13.48
CA ALA A 95 14.49 7.85 -12.38
C ALA A 95 14.57 8.68 -11.09
N GLN A 96 15.67 9.40 -10.84
CA GLN A 96 15.81 10.29 -9.69
C GLN A 96 14.90 11.51 -9.81
N GLU A 97 14.82 12.15 -10.98
CA GLU A 97 13.91 13.29 -11.22
C GLU A 97 12.44 12.90 -11.06
N VAL A 98 12.04 11.75 -11.61
CA VAL A 98 10.67 11.22 -11.42
C VAL A 98 10.38 10.99 -9.93
N LYS A 99 11.34 10.44 -9.19
CA LYS A 99 11.20 10.26 -7.74
C LYS A 99 11.14 11.61 -7.00
N ALA A 100 11.96 12.58 -7.35
CA ALA A 100 11.95 13.90 -6.70
C ALA A 100 10.62 14.64 -6.94
N GLN A 101 10.08 14.55 -8.16
CA GLN A 101 8.83 15.20 -8.52
C GLN A 101 7.62 14.57 -7.81
N PHE A 102 7.52 13.23 -7.85
CA PHE A 102 6.29 12.54 -7.43
C PHE A 102 6.40 11.90 -6.03
N ILE A 103 7.61 11.68 -5.55
CA ILE A 103 7.91 11.12 -4.22
C ILE A 103 8.60 12.17 -3.33
N ASN A 104 8.34 13.47 -3.59
CA ASN A 104 8.95 14.57 -2.83
C ASN A 104 8.85 14.34 -1.31
N GLU A 105 9.88 14.72 -0.57
CA GLU A 105 9.99 14.66 0.90
C GLU A 105 8.74 15.18 1.62
N LYS A 106 8.00 16.13 1.04
CA LYS A 106 6.71 16.60 1.57
C LYS A 106 5.63 15.52 1.61
N THR A 107 5.60 14.61 0.64
CA THR A 107 4.71 13.44 0.64
C THR A 107 5.13 12.45 1.72
N GLY A 108 6.45 12.24 1.88
CA GLY A 108 6.99 11.41 2.97
C GLY A 108 6.69 11.98 4.35
N LEU A 109 6.88 13.29 4.53
CA LEU A 109 6.58 14.00 5.77
C LEU A 109 5.07 14.06 6.06
N GLY A 110 4.25 14.32 5.04
CA GLY A 110 2.80 14.27 5.15
C GLY A 110 2.27 12.88 5.49
N ALA A 111 2.86 11.83 4.91
CA ALA A 111 2.54 10.44 5.23
C ALA A 111 2.95 10.05 6.66
N LYS A 112 4.12 10.50 7.13
CA LYS A 112 4.52 10.37 8.55
C LYS A 112 3.54 11.10 9.47
N HIS A 113 3.17 12.33 9.13
CA HIS A 113 2.20 13.11 9.90
C HIS A 113 0.84 12.41 9.97
N ALA A 114 0.36 11.87 8.84
CA ALA A 114 -0.87 11.07 8.80
C ALA A 114 -0.76 9.79 9.65
N PHE A 115 0.38 9.10 9.59
CA PHE A 115 0.64 7.91 10.41
C PHE A 115 0.59 8.24 11.90
N TYR A 116 1.35 9.24 12.36
CA TYR A 116 1.41 9.59 13.79
C TYR A 116 0.08 10.11 14.35
N ASN A 117 -0.72 10.79 13.54
CA ASN A 117 -2.04 11.27 13.97
C ASN A 117 -3.14 10.21 13.86
N ALA A 118 -2.90 9.10 13.15
CA ALA A 118 -3.87 8.03 13.07
C ALA A 118 -4.13 7.44 14.47
N HIS A 119 -5.40 7.32 14.81
CA HIS A 119 -5.89 6.60 15.97
C HIS A 119 -7.20 5.92 15.58
N ARG A 120 -7.59 4.86 16.30
CA ARG A 120 -8.82 4.16 15.98
C ARG A 120 -10.03 5.05 16.30
N THR A 121 -10.85 5.33 15.28
CA THR A 121 -12.17 5.97 15.39
C THR A 121 -13.31 5.06 14.94
N GLY A 122 -12.98 3.93 14.31
CA GLY A 122 -13.92 2.93 13.79
C GLY A 122 -13.48 1.51 14.12
N THR A 123 -13.51 0.61 13.14
CA THR A 123 -13.07 -0.78 13.32
C THR A 123 -11.54 -0.86 13.41
N LEU A 124 -11.03 -1.96 13.99
CA LEU A 124 -9.59 -2.23 13.99
C LEU A 124 -9.06 -2.38 12.55
N SER A 125 -9.85 -2.99 11.66
CA SER A 125 -9.51 -3.16 10.25
C SER A 125 -9.31 -1.81 9.54
N ASP A 126 -10.22 -0.85 9.73
CA ASP A 126 -10.13 0.48 9.11
C ASP A 126 -8.87 1.24 9.58
N PHE A 127 -8.56 1.10 10.87
CA PHE A 127 -7.36 1.70 11.45
C PHE A 127 -6.09 1.08 10.87
N VAL A 128 -6.01 -0.26 10.81
CA VAL A 128 -4.88 -0.96 10.19
C VAL A 128 -4.73 -0.58 8.71
N ALA A 129 -5.82 -0.49 7.96
CA ALA A 129 -5.81 -0.05 6.57
C ALA A 129 -5.25 1.38 6.44
N THR A 130 -5.62 2.28 7.36
CA THR A 130 -5.09 3.65 7.43
C THR A 130 -3.58 3.65 7.65
N LEU A 131 -3.07 2.85 8.59
CA LEU A 131 -1.64 2.73 8.84
C LEU A 131 -0.88 2.14 7.65
N ILE A 132 -1.43 1.10 7.00
CA ILE A 132 -0.82 0.48 5.80
C ILE A 132 -0.77 1.48 4.65
N ALA A 133 -1.83 2.28 4.47
CA ALA A 133 -1.86 3.32 3.46
C ALA A 133 -0.80 4.39 3.72
N ALA A 134 -0.73 4.92 4.95
CA ALA A 134 0.25 5.93 5.35
C ALA A 134 1.68 5.40 5.20
N ARG A 135 1.95 4.17 5.62
CA ARG A 135 3.24 3.49 5.40
C ARG A 135 3.60 3.36 3.93
N GLY A 136 2.64 2.94 3.10
CA GLY A 136 2.82 2.84 1.65
C GLY A 136 3.08 4.19 0.97
N GLN A 137 2.53 5.28 1.51
CA GLN A 137 2.80 6.64 1.03
C GLN A 137 4.16 7.16 1.47
N ALA A 138 4.57 6.86 2.71
CA ALA A 138 5.87 7.25 3.24
C ALA A 138 7.03 6.63 2.44
N GLY A 139 6.81 5.42 1.92
CA GLY A 139 7.75 4.77 1.01
C GLY A 139 9.02 4.31 1.72
N SER A 140 10.10 4.23 0.95
CA SER A 140 11.41 3.74 1.38
C SER A 140 12.52 4.67 0.91
N ILE A 141 13.52 4.90 1.76
CA ILE A 141 14.71 5.70 1.49
C ILE A 141 15.91 4.76 1.59
N GLY A 142 16.69 4.65 0.51
CA GLY A 142 17.88 3.77 0.49
C GLY A 142 17.56 2.28 0.65
N GLY A 143 16.33 1.85 0.35
CA GLY A 143 15.86 0.47 0.56
C GLY A 143 15.24 0.24 1.93
N THR A 144 15.41 1.17 2.88
CA THR A 144 14.82 1.11 4.21
C THR A 144 13.45 1.78 4.25
N GLN A 145 12.43 1.05 4.73
CA GLN A 145 11.09 1.60 4.92
C GLN A 145 11.13 2.80 5.87
N VAL A 146 10.51 3.90 5.45
CA VAL A 146 10.47 5.15 6.22
C VAL A 146 9.70 4.98 7.54
N ILE A 147 8.66 4.15 7.51
CA ILE A 147 7.97 3.64 8.70
C ILE A 147 8.40 2.19 8.84
N SER A 148 9.18 1.87 9.87
CA SER A 148 9.68 0.51 10.11
C SER A 148 8.58 -0.43 10.59
N ASP A 149 8.86 -1.74 10.62
CA ASP A 149 7.93 -2.72 11.16
C ASP A 149 7.72 -2.50 12.65
N GLU A 150 8.77 -2.16 13.39
CA GLU A 150 8.73 -1.84 14.82
C GLU A 150 7.85 -0.62 15.06
N LEU A 151 8.10 0.48 14.35
CA LEU A 151 7.30 1.70 14.47
C LEU A 151 5.82 1.44 14.14
N PHE A 152 5.55 0.61 13.12
CA PHE A 152 4.19 0.20 12.79
C PHE A 152 3.53 -0.56 13.95
N LYS A 153 4.22 -1.56 14.51
CA LYS A 153 3.69 -2.40 15.59
C LYS A 153 3.42 -1.59 16.85
N ASP A 154 4.37 -0.74 17.23
CA ASP A 154 4.25 0.11 18.42
C ASP A 154 3.07 1.08 18.25
N HIS A 155 2.98 1.77 17.11
CA HIS A 155 1.90 2.71 16.87
C HIS A 155 0.53 2.02 16.79
N LEU A 156 0.45 0.86 16.15
CA LEU A 156 -0.76 0.03 16.14
C LEU A 156 -1.19 -0.32 17.57
N LEU A 157 -0.26 -0.77 18.41
CA LEU A 157 -0.54 -1.17 19.79
C LEU A 157 -0.97 0.04 20.65
N HIS A 158 -0.26 1.15 20.57
CA HIS A 158 -0.50 2.33 21.40
C HIS A 158 -1.72 3.16 21.01
N ARG A 159 -2.24 3.00 19.78
CA ARG A 159 -3.32 3.84 19.23
C ARG A 159 -4.55 3.06 18.81
N CYS A 160 -4.63 1.76 19.12
CA CYS A 160 -5.76 0.91 18.75
C CYS A 160 -7.00 1.15 19.62
N ASP A 161 -6.89 1.12 20.95
CA ASP A 161 -7.95 1.39 21.94
C ASP A 161 -7.34 1.15 23.33
N GLU A 162 -7.73 1.93 24.33
CA GLU A 162 -7.14 1.83 25.68
C GLU A 162 -7.40 0.47 26.33
N LEU A 163 -8.63 -0.06 26.23
CA LEU A 163 -8.96 -1.36 26.81
C LEU A 163 -8.27 -2.49 26.05
N LEU A 164 -8.17 -2.38 24.73
CA LEU A 164 -7.48 -3.36 23.91
C LEU A 164 -5.98 -3.39 24.22
N TYR A 165 -5.35 -2.22 24.38
CA TYR A 165 -3.97 -2.09 24.81
C TYR A 165 -3.74 -2.80 26.15
N LEU A 166 -4.53 -2.43 27.17
CA LEU A 166 -4.41 -3.00 28.51
C LEU A 166 -4.56 -4.53 28.49
N ARG A 167 -5.54 -5.05 27.72
CA ARG A 167 -5.77 -6.50 27.62
C ARG A 167 -4.65 -7.23 26.90
N ALA A 168 -4.07 -6.64 25.86
CA ALA A 168 -2.90 -7.20 25.17
C ALA A 168 -1.69 -7.27 26.12
N THR A 169 -1.39 -6.18 26.83
CA THR A 169 -0.21 -6.09 27.70
C THR A 169 -0.37 -6.81 29.04
N ALA A 170 -1.58 -7.18 29.43
CA ALA A 170 -1.83 -7.93 30.66
C ALA A 170 -1.33 -9.39 30.58
N SER A 171 -1.12 -9.93 29.38
CA SER A 171 -0.59 -11.29 29.23
C SER A 171 0.89 -11.33 29.61
N PRO A 172 1.32 -12.18 30.56
CA PRO A 172 2.73 -12.29 30.97
C PRO A 172 3.68 -12.72 29.84
N SER A 173 3.14 -13.37 28.81
CA SER A 173 3.89 -13.81 27.63
C SER A 173 3.92 -12.76 26.50
N PHE A 174 3.24 -11.62 26.67
CA PHE A 174 3.15 -10.60 25.65
C PHE A 174 4.51 -9.92 25.43
N ASP A 175 4.97 -9.98 24.19
CA ASP A 175 6.17 -9.28 23.74
C ASP A 175 5.96 -8.86 22.29
N VAL A 176 5.82 -7.55 22.06
CA VAL A 176 5.57 -6.96 20.74
C VAL A 176 6.68 -7.30 19.73
N ALA A 177 7.91 -7.55 20.20
CA ALA A 177 9.03 -7.90 19.34
C ALA A 177 8.84 -9.28 18.69
N LYS A 178 8.17 -10.22 19.37
CA LYS A 178 7.94 -11.58 18.88
C LYS A 178 6.88 -11.67 17.78
N PHE A 179 6.06 -10.63 17.61
CA PHE A 179 5.04 -10.60 16.58
C PHE A 179 5.61 -10.05 15.26
N THR A 180 5.28 -10.72 14.15
CA THR A 180 5.18 -10.04 12.85
C THR A 180 3.99 -9.08 12.87
N MET A 181 3.97 -8.09 11.97
CA MET A 181 2.83 -7.17 11.86
C MET A 181 1.49 -7.90 11.71
N ASN A 182 1.41 -8.90 10.83
CA ASN A 182 0.17 -9.63 10.59
C ASN A 182 -0.26 -10.45 11.81
N GLN A 183 0.69 -11.05 12.53
CA GLN A 183 0.39 -11.77 13.77
C GLN A 183 -0.11 -10.81 14.86
N LEU A 184 0.47 -9.62 14.98
CA LEU A 184 0.00 -8.62 15.95
C LEU A 184 -1.41 -8.14 15.61
N VAL A 185 -1.69 -7.86 14.33
CA VAL A 185 -3.04 -7.49 13.88
C VAL A 185 -4.05 -8.59 14.21
N ALA A 186 -3.74 -9.85 13.89
CA ALA A 186 -4.61 -10.98 14.18
C ALA A 186 -4.84 -11.17 15.69
N TYR A 187 -3.78 -11.02 16.49
CA TYR A 187 -3.86 -11.09 17.95
C TYR A 187 -4.79 -10.00 18.51
N LEU A 188 -4.58 -8.74 18.13
CA LEU A 188 -5.43 -7.63 18.56
C LEU A 188 -6.88 -7.78 18.09
N GLN A 189 -7.10 -8.33 16.89
CA GLN A 189 -8.44 -8.63 16.38
C GLN A 189 -9.16 -9.66 17.24
N SER A 190 -8.50 -10.77 17.60
CA SER A 190 -9.08 -11.81 18.46
C SER A 190 -9.44 -11.27 19.86
N LEU A 191 -8.58 -10.42 20.43
CA LEU A 191 -8.85 -9.77 21.72
C LEU A 191 -10.04 -8.82 21.63
N TRP A 192 -10.16 -8.08 20.53
CA TRP A 192 -11.27 -7.18 20.29
C TRP A 192 -12.61 -7.93 20.19
N GLU A 193 -12.62 -9.06 19.50
CA GLU A 193 -13.80 -9.94 19.41
C GLU A 193 -14.20 -10.48 20.78
N ALA A 194 -13.24 -10.92 21.60
CA ALA A 194 -13.50 -11.34 22.97
C ALA A 194 -14.08 -10.21 23.84
N ILE A 195 -13.50 -9.00 23.78
CA ILE A 195 -14.02 -7.81 24.47
C ILE A 195 -15.47 -7.52 24.04
N THR A 196 -15.75 -7.61 22.74
CA THR A 196 -17.08 -7.32 22.19
C THR A 196 -18.10 -8.36 22.66
N LEU A 197 -17.73 -9.64 22.68
CA LEU A 197 -18.57 -10.73 23.16
C LEU A 197 -18.86 -10.62 24.67
N GLU A 198 -17.84 -10.29 25.47
CA GLU A 198 -18.01 -10.04 26.92
C GLU A 198 -18.98 -8.90 27.18
N ARG A 199 -18.88 -7.80 26.44
CA ARG A 199 -19.81 -6.66 26.56
C ARG A 199 -21.24 -7.05 26.20
N ALA A 200 -21.42 -7.80 25.11
CA ALA A 200 -22.75 -8.27 24.70
C ALA A 200 -23.38 -9.18 25.75
N THR A 201 -22.63 -10.16 26.27
CA THR A 201 -23.12 -11.11 27.27
C THR A 201 -23.39 -10.46 28.63
N THR A 202 -22.52 -9.53 29.07
CA THR A 202 -22.71 -8.81 30.34
C THR A 202 -23.90 -7.85 30.27
N GLY A 203 -24.12 -7.21 29.11
CA GLY A 203 -25.30 -6.39 28.85
C GLY A 203 -26.61 -7.18 28.93
N VAL A 204 -26.64 -8.36 28.30
CA VAL A 204 -27.80 -9.27 28.37
C VAL A 204 -28.07 -9.74 29.79
N ARG A 205 -27.04 -10.13 30.56
CA ARG A 205 -27.21 -10.52 31.97
C ARG A 205 -27.74 -9.37 32.82
N ARG A 206 -27.24 -8.14 32.63
CA ARG A 206 -27.71 -6.97 33.37
C ARG A 206 -29.18 -6.64 33.06
N MET A 207 -29.61 -6.87 31.82
CA MET A 207 -31.01 -6.67 31.41
C MET A 207 -31.93 -7.77 31.95
N GLY A 208 -31.48 -9.03 31.94
CA GLY A 208 -32.20 -10.15 32.56
C GLY A 208 -32.42 -9.95 34.06
N LEU A 209 -31.36 -9.59 34.80
CA LEU A 209 -31.45 -9.29 36.23
C LEU A 209 -32.42 -8.14 36.54
N ARG A 210 -32.48 -7.12 35.68
CA ARG A 210 -33.42 -6.00 35.84
C ARG A 210 -34.87 -6.44 35.62
N ASN A 211 -35.12 -7.32 34.65
CA ASN A 211 -36.48 -7.83 34.38
C ASN A 211 -36.94 -8.78 35.49
N ASP A 212 -36.04 -9.61 36.03
CA ASP A 212 -36.35 -10.50 37.16
C ASP A 212 -36.71 -9.69 38.41
N GLN A 213 -36.00 -8.58 38.65
CA GLN A 213 -36.27 -7.67 39.77
C GLN A 213 -37.63 -6.98 39.63
N VAL A 214 -37.99 -6.51 38.43
CA VAL A 214 -39.31 -5.91 38.14
C VAL A 214 -40.45 -6.93 38.28
N HIS A 215 -40.26 -8.17 37.83
CA HIS A 215 -41.25 -9.22 38.00
C HIS A 215 -41.45 -9.61 39.47
N GLN A 216 -40.39 -9.60 40.26
CA GLN A 216 -40.47 -9.92 41.68
C GLN A 216 -41.16 -8.81 42.49
N GLU A 217 -40.94 -7.53 42.14
CA GLU A 217 -41.64 -6.39 42.73
C GLU A 217 -43.14 -6.37 42.36
N GLN A 218 -43.49 -6.74 41.13
CA GLN A 218 -44.89 -6.84 40.70
C GLN A 218 -45.62 -7.98 41.41
N ASN A 219 -45.00 -9.15 41.53
CA ASN A 219 -45.60 -10.31 42.22
C ASN A 219 -45.79 -10.07 43.73
N ASN A 220 -44.88 -9.35 44.38
CA ASN A 220 -45.04 -8.96 45.79
C ASN A 220 -46.14 -7.91 46.00
N SER A 221 -46.38 -7.04 45.00
CA SER A 221 -47.42 -6.02 45.06
C SER A 221 -48.83 -6.59 44.90
N THR A 222 -49.00 -7.61 44.03
CA THR A 222 -50.29 -8.30 43.86
C THR A 222 -50.63 -9.20 45.05
N ALA A 223 -49.65 -9.86 45.68
CA ALA A 223 -49.88 -10.68 46.87
C ALA A 223 -50.37 -9.87 48.09
N HIS A 224 -49.95 -8.60 48.21
CA HIS A 224 -50.42 -7.71 49.27
C HIS A 224 -51.83 -7.14 49.05
N GLN A 225 -52.35 -7.12 47.82
CA GLN A 225 -53.70 -6.63 47.51
C GLN A 225 -54.79 -7.70 47.68
N THR A 226 -54.44 -8.99 47.71
CA THR A 226 -55.40 -10.10 47.85
C THR A 226 -55.59 -10.60 49.29
N SER A 227 -54.91 -10.00 50.27
CA SER A 227 -55.02 -10.36 51.71
C SER A 227 -55.80 -9.32 52.54
N GLY A 228 -56.58 -8.46 51.89
CA GLY A 228 -57.45 -7.45 52.54
C GLY A 228 -58.91 -7.88 52.59
#